data_AF-A0A521SRQ5-F1
#
_entry.id   AF-A0A521SRQ5-F1
#
_cell.length_a   1.000
_cell.length_b   1.000
_cell.length_c   1.000
_cell.angle_alpha   90.00
_cell.angle_beta   90.00
_cell.angle_gamma   90.00
#
_symmetry.space_group_name_H-M   'P 1'
#
loop_
_entity.id
_entity.type
_entity.pdbx_description
1 polymer ?
#
loop_
_entity_poly.entity_id
_entity_poly.type
_entity_poly.pdbx_seq_one_letter_code
_entity_poly.pdbx_strand_id
1 'polypeptide(L)'
;MERYLTTSEARQKFLSLVDEVEDGDQVIITKRGVPKAAIVNFEELQTLKAVARLWQDPEALRAMRSALDDVKAGRTLRFSGTPNVGKILAAARKKGLLRG
;
A
#
# COMPACT_ATOMS: atom_id res chain seq x y z
N MET A 1 11.41 2.31 -12.72
CA MET A 1 12.89 2.39 -12.88
C MET A 1 13.42 3.64 -12.18
N GLU A 2 14.60 3.58 -11.56
CA GLU A 2 15.21 4.77 -10.93
C GLU A 2 16.01 5.61 -11.94
N ARG A 3 15.77 6.92 -11.95
CA ARG A 3 16.47 7.89 -12.81
C ARG A 3 16.90 9.09 -11.98
N TYR A 4 18.10 9.60 -12.22
CA TYR A 4 18.66 10.75 -11.51
C TYR A 4 18.69 11.97 -12.43
N LEU A 5 18.20 13.10 -11.93
CA LEU A 5 18.26 14.40 -12.60
C LEU A 5 18.85 15.44 -11.65
N THR A 6 19.58 16.41 -12.19
CA THR A 6 19.90 17.62 -11.45
C THR A 6 18.65 18.49 -11.26
N THR A 7 18.67 19.40 -10.29
CA THR A 7 17.61 20.42 -10.12
C THR A 7 17.35 21.22 -11.39
N SER A 8 18.38 21.47 -12.21
CA SER A 8 18.26 22.24 -13.45
C SER A 8 17.53 21.44 -14.53
N GLU A 9 17.87 20.16 -14.71
CA GLU A 9 17.20 19.28 -15.67
C GLU A 9 15.75 19.02 -15.26
N ALA A 10 15.50 18.75 -13.97
CA ALA A 10 14.17 18.55 -13.45
C ALA A 10 13.27 19.77 -13.68
N ARG A 11 13.81 20.99 -13.49
CA ARG A 11 13.08 22.24 -13.78
C ARG A 11 12.72 22.37 -15.26
N GLN A 12 13.67 22.07 -16.16
CA GLN A 12 13.43 22.19 -17.61
C GLN A 12 12.40 21.19 -18.12
N LYS A 13 12.36 19.98 -17.54
CA LYS A 13 11.53 18.87 -17.99
C LYS A 13 10.29 18.64 -17.12
N PHE A 14 9.97 19.57 -16.21
CA PHE A 14 9.01 19.28 -15.13
C PHE A 14 7.65 18.80 -15.64
N LEU A 15 7.09 19.43 -16.66
CA LEU A 15 5.78 19.04 -17.21
C LEU A 15 5.81 17.63 -17.79
N SER A 16 6.82 17.31 -18.61
CA SER A 16 6.93 15.96 -19.18
C SER A 16 7.20 14.91 -18.11
N LEU A 17 7.96 15.24 -17.06
CA LEU A 17 8.18 14.34 -15.93
C LEU A 17 6.88 14.05 -15.16
N VAL A 18 5.95 15.00 -15.05
CA VAL A 18 4.65 14.76 -14.42
C VAL A 18 3.79 13.82 -15.26
N ASP A 19 3.87 13.93 -16.59
CA ASP A 19 3.09 13.08 -17.51
C ASP A 19 3.72 11.68 -17.71
N GLU A 20 5.04 11.55 -17.60
CA GLU A 20 5.78 10.31 -17.89
C GLU A 20 5.95 9.36 -16.70
N VAL A 21 5.80 9.86 -15.46
CA VAL A 21 6.09 9.03 -14.28
C VAL A 21 4.93 8.08 -14.00
N GLU A 22 5.18 6.81 -14.26
CA GLU A 22 4.23 5.70 -14.14
C GLU A 22 4.48 4.88 -12.84
N ASP A 23 3.74 3.78 -12.66
CA ASP A 23 3.90 2.85 -11.54
C ASP A 23 5.31 2.24 -11.48
N GLY A 24 5.95 2.35 -10.31
CA GLY A 24 7.30 1.85 -10.07
C GLY A 24 8.43 2.73 -10.63
N ASP A 25 8.10 3.91 -11.19
CA ASP A 25 9.10 4.91 -11.59
C ASP A 25 9.43 5.87 -10.44
N GLN A 26 10.72 6.20 -10.35
CA GLN A 26 11.22 7.13 -9.35
C GLN A 26 12.30 8.03 -9.95
N VAL A 27 12.01 9.33 -9.99
CA VAL A 27 12.96 10.35 -10.49
C VAL A 27 13.58 11.06 -9.30
N ILE A 28 14.85 10.80 -9.03
CA ILE A 28 15.62 11.41 -7.96
C ILE A 28 16.20 12.75 -8.43
N ILE A 29 15.82 13.83 -7.74
CA ILE A 29 16.34 15.17 -8.01
C ILE A 29 17.53 15.43 -7.08
N THR A 30 18.68 15.76 -7.69
CA THR A 30 19.94 16.04 -7.02
C THR A 30 20.31 17.52 -7.10
N LYS A 31 20.94 18.04 -6.04
CA LYS A 31 21.57 19.37 -6.03
C LYS A 31 23.04 19.20 -5.69
N ARG A 32 23.93 19.57 -6.62
CA ARG A 32 25.39 19.37 -6.49
C ARG A 32 25.74 17.90 -6.21
N GLY A 33 25.11 16.97 -6.93
CA GLY A 33 25.32 15.53 -6.80
C GLY A 33 24.63 14.86 -5.59
N VAL A 34 24.01 15.63 -4.70
CA VAL A 34 23.34 15.09 -3.51
C VAL A 34 21.83 14.96 -3.76
N PRO A 35 21.20 13.79 -3.57
CA PRO A 35 19.74 13.63 -3.61
C PRO A 35 19.02 14.57 -2.63
N LYS A 36 17.94 15.21 -3.08
CA LYS A 36 17.16 16.17 -2.29
C LYS A 36 15.65 15.96 -2.35
N ALA A 37 15.15 15.43 -3.45
CA ALA A 37 13.73 15.14 -3.63
C ALA A 37 13.56 13.95 -4.58
N ALA A 38 12.37 13.37 -4.60
CA ALA A 38 11.97 12.39 -5.59
C ALA A 38 10.61 12.79 -6.17
N ILE A 39 10.42 12.56 -7.47
CA ILE A 39 9.11 12.53 -8.11
C ILE A 39 8.75 11.06 -8.28
N VAL A 40 7.56 10.72 -7.82
CA VAL A 40 6.87 9.44 -8.00
C VAL A 40 5.45 9.76 -8.43
N ASN A 41 4.75 8.80 -9.02
CA ASN A 41 3.33 9.00 -9.31
C ASN A 41 2.54 9.15 -7.99
N PHE A 42 1.32 9.68 -8.10
CA PHE A 42 0.53 9.99 -6.92
C PHE A 42 0.08 8.75 -6.14
N GLU A 43 -0.32 7.68 -6.82
CA GLU A 43 -0.81 6.45 -6.18
C GLU A 43 0.31 5.74 -5.41
N GLU A 44 1.51 5.70 -5.95
CA GLU A 44 2.71 5.19 -5.30
C GLU A 44 3.02 5.98 -4.02
N LEU A 45 2.95 7.32 -4.06
CA LEU A 45 3.11 8.13 -2.85
C LEU A 45 2.05 7.79 -1.79
N GLN A 46 0.79 7.56 -2.19
CA GLN A 46 -0.26 7.16 -1.26
C GLN A 46 0.00 5.78 -0.67
N THR A 47 0.46 4.83 -1.49
CA THR A 47 0.82 3.47 -1.07
C THR A 47 1.95 3.50 -0.05
N LEU A 48 3.05 4.22 -0.33
CA LEU A 48 4.17 4.39 0.59
C LEU A 48 3.72 5.01 1.92
N LYS A 49 2.84 6.02 1.88
CA LYS A 49 2.25 6.61 3.09
C LYS A 49 1.37 5.63 3.87
N ALA A 50 0.57 4.81 3.18
CA ALA A 50 -0.27 3.81 3.81
C ALA A 50 0.57 2.75 4.53
N VAL A 51 1.64 2.27 3.88
CA VAL A 51 2.59 1.33 4.47
C VAL A 51 3.29 1.94 5.68
N ALA A 52 3.76 3.19 5.58
CA ALA A 52 4.40 3.88 6.70
C ALA A 52 3.46 4.03 7.92
N ARG A 53 2.17 4.31 7.70
CA ARG A 53 1.16 4.33 8.78
C ARG A 53 0.95 2.95 9.38
N LEU A 54 0.85 1.91 8.55
CA LEU A 54 0.69 0.54 9.01
C LEU A 54 1.88 0.08 9.86
N TRP A 55 3.10 0.48 9.50
CA TRP A 55 4.31 0.16 10.29
C TRP A 55 4.33 0.81 11.67
N GLN A 56 3.59 1.90 11.88
CA GLN A 56 3.46 2.52 13.21
C GLN A 56 2.48 1.78 14.13
N ASP A 57 1.74 0.79 13.60
CA ASP A 57 0.79 -0.02 14.35
C ASP A 57 1.14 -1.52 14.23
N PRO A 58 1.99 -2.04 15.17
CA PRO A 58 2.37 -3.44 15.19
C PRO A 58 1.19 -4.39 15.37
N GLU A 59 0.08 -3.95 15.99
CA GLU A 59 -1.10 -4.78 16.21
C GLU A 59 -1.90 -4.93 14.91
N ALA A 60 -2.15 -3.83 14.21
CA ALA A 60 -2.75 -3.86 12.88
C ALA A 60 -1.93 -4.71 11.90
N LEU A 61 -0.60 -4.61 11.93
CA LEU A 61 0.27 -5.44 11.08
C LEU A 61 0.12 -6.94 11.40
N ARG A 62 0.06 -7.32 12.67
CA ARG A 62 -0.17 -8.72 13.10
C ARG A 62 -1.55 -9.20 12.68
N ALA A 63 -2.59 -8.38 12.87
CA ALA A 63 -3.95 -8.70 12.48
C ALA A 63 -4.07 -8.90 10.96
N MET A 64 -3.47 -8.03 10.15
CA MET A 64 -3.42 -8.16 8.70
C MET A 64 -2.70 -9.43 8.26
N ARG A 65 -1.55 -9.76 8.88
CA ARG A 65 -0.82 -10.99 8.56
C ARG A 65 -1.65 -12.24 8.90
N SER A 66 -2.29 -12.27 10.06
CA SER A 66 -3.19 -13.37 10.45
C SER A 66 -4.36 -13.51 9.46
N ALA A 67 -4.97 -12.40 9.06
CA ALA A 67 -6.05 -12.40 8.07
C ALA A 67 -5.59 -12.95 6.71
N LEU A 68 -4.38 -12.59 6.26
CA LEU A 68 -3.81 -13.13 5.02
C LEU A 68 -3.58 -14.65 5.09
N ASP A 69 -3.11 -15.14 6.24
CA ASP A 69 -2.94 -16.58 6.49
C ASP A 69 -4.28 -17.31 6.55
N ASP A 70 -5.32 -16.68 7.08
CA ASP A 70 -6.70 -17.19 7.06
C ASP A 70 -7.24 -17.29 5.64
N VAL A 71 -6.98 -16.30 4.78
CA VAL A 71 -7.34 -16.34 3.36
C VAL A 71 -6.64 -17.50 2.65
N LYS A 72 -5.32 -17.62 2.80
CA LYS A 72 -4.52 -18.69 2.19
C LYS A 72 -4.97 -20.09 2.63
N ALA A 73 -5.36 -20.23 3.89
CA ALA A 73 -5.83 -21.48 4.45
C ALA A 73 -7.34 -21.75 4.23
N GLY A 74 -8.05 -20.88 3.49
CA GLY A 74 -9.49 -21.04 3.24
C GLY A 74 -10.38 -20.83 4.48
N ARG A 75 -9.84 -20.23 5.54
CA ARG A 75 -10.56 -19.84 6.78
C ARG A 75 -11.34 -18.53 6.60
N THR A 76 -12.05 -18.41 5.48
CA THR A 76 -12.84 -17.22 5.12
C THR A 76 -14.33 -17.52 5.12
N LEU A 77 -15.15 -16.47 5.21
CA LEU A 77 -16.59 -16.54 5.06
C LEU A 77 -16.98 -15.72 3.82
N ARG A 78 -17.86 -16.29 2.98
CA ARG A 78 -18.41 -15.59 1.82
C ARG A 78 -19.89 -15.30 2.09
N PHE A 79 -20.31 -14.07 1.81
CA PHE A 79 -21.69 -13.62 1.95
C PHE A 79 -22.17 -13.07 0.61
N SER A 80 -23.44 -13.30 0.27
CA SER A 80 -24.08 -12.82 -0.98
C SER A 80 -24.63 -11.38 -0.89
N GLY A 81 -24.16 -10.61 0.09
CA GLY A 81 -24.58 -9.25 0.42
C GLY A 81 -23.94 -8.80 1.73
N THR A 82 -24.19 -7.58 2.18
CA THR A 82 -23.62 -7.05 3.43
C THR A 82 -24.19 -7.81 4.64
N PRO A 83 -23.39 -8.62 5.36
CA PRO A 83 -23.88 -9.33 6.52
C PRO A 83 -23.98 -8.39 7.73
N ASN A 84 -24.88 -8.70 8.66
CA ASN A 84 -24.88 -8.07 9.98
C ASN A 84 -24.04 -8.91 10.96
N VAL A 85 -23.68 -8.32 12.11
CA VAL A 85 -22.81 -8.95 13.11
C VAL A 85 -23.34 -10.33 13.55
N GLY A 86 -24.66 -10.46 13.76
CA GLY A 86 -25.28 -11.73 14.14
C GLY A 86 -25.08 -12.84 13.10
N LYS A 87 -25.26 -12.51 11.82
CA LYS A 87 -25.02 -13.44 10.70
C LYS A 87 -23.55 -13.83 10.59
N ILE A 88 -22.62 -12.90 10.83
CA ILE A 88 -21.17 -13.19 10.85
C ILE A 88 -20.85 -14.20 11.95
N LEU A 89 -21.30 -13.94 13.19
CA LEU A 89 -21.03 -14.80 14.33
C LEU A 89 -21.64 -16.20 14.16
N ALA A 90 -22.87 -16.29 13.64
CA ALA A 90 -23.53 -17.57 13.37
C ALA A 90 -22.76 -18.39 12.33
N ALA A 91 -22.32 -17.76 11.23
CA ALA A 91 -21.53 -18.42 10.19
C ALA A 91 -20.15 -18.86 10.70
N ALA A 92 -19.48 -18.03 11.51
CA ALA A 92 -18.21 -18.35 12.12
C ALA A 92 -18.30 -19.53 13.09
N ARG A 93 -19.34 -19.59 13.93
CA ARG A 93 -19.63 -20.76 14.79
C ARG A 93 -19.82 -22.03 13.98
N LYS A 94 -20.66 -21.98 12.94
CA LYS A 94 -20.94 -23.14 12.09
C LYS A 94 -19.68 -23.70 11.41
N LYS A 95 -18.72 -22.83 11.05
CA LYS A 95 -17.47 -23.22 10.40
C LYS A 95 -16.32 -23.50 11.39
N GLY A 96 -16.57 -23.42 12.70
CA GLY A 96 -15.54 -23.62 13.73
C GLY A 96 -14.42 -22.57 13.69
N LEU A 97 -14.71 -21.36 13.20
CA LEU A 97 -13.73 -20.28 13.03
C LEU A 97 -13.61 -19.36 14.24
N LEU A 98 -14.50 -19.48 15.23
CA LEU A 98 -14.35 -18.76 16.49
C LEU A 98 -13.25 -19.44 17.31
N ARG A 99 -12.12 -18.74 17.48
CA ARG A 99 -11.12 -19.11 18.47
C ARG A 99 -11.62 -18.65 19.85
N GLY A 100 -11.89 -19.62 20.72
CA GLY A 100 -12.04 -19.40 22.16
C GLY A 100 -10.68 -19.36 22.83
#